data_AF-A0A8S4A2B9-F1
#
_entry.id   AF-A0A8S4A2B9-F1
#
_cell.length_a   1.000
_cell.length_b   1.000
_cell.length_c   1.000
_cell.angle_alpha   90.00
_cell.angle_beta   90.00
_cell.angle_gamma   90.00
#
_symmetry.space_group_name_H-M   'P 1'
#
loop_
_entity.id
_entity.type
_entity.pdbx_description
1 polymer ?
#
loop_
_entity_poly.entity_id
_entity_poly.type
_entity_poly.pdbx_seq_one_letter_code
_entity_poly.pdbx_strand_id
1 'polypeptide(L)'
;MATLPKITPSCTPCTASSAASYRPYPPPELTSTWNQTKFPKRINPLAPPYPQKRINSSWETIPQHWHNEKRRTMMQQKEHERYHSAWSIPFYGKPADKEAYRRHFREVLKQQMADLANRNQSEFKARTQESHLAVEYDRQCKVKDLQELVNKFSYLKRFRDENKVCMEEAWQRARINKAKTDKYEREILRYNPINWSGTLT
;
A
#
# COMPACT_ATOMS: atom_id res chain seq x y z
N MET A 1 20.41 -82.50 22.41
CA MET A 1 20.42 -81.25 23.19
C MET A 1 19.29 -80.37 22.68
N ALA A 2 18.27 -80.13 23.52
CA ALA A 2 17.09 -79.37 23.16
C ALA A 2 17.36 -77.86 23.26
N THR A 3 17.21 -77.13 22.15
CA THR A 3 17.32 -75.68 22.10
C THR A 3 15.95 -75.05 22.35
N LEU A 4 15.85 -74.27 23.43
CA LEU A 4 14.63 -73.55 23.81
C LEU A 4 14.32 -72.40 22.83
N PRO A 5 13.04 -72.09 22.57
CA PRO A 5 12.67 -70.96 21.72
C PRO A 5 12.97 -69.62 22.40
N LYS A 6 13.46 -68.68 21.59
CA LYS A 6 13.87 -67.33 21.99
C LYS A 6 12.62 -66.48 22.28
N ILE A 7 12.42 -66.10 23.53
CA ILE A 7 11.33 -65.20 23.94
C ILE A 7 11.65 -63.79 23.42
N THR A 8 10.90 -63.32 22.43
CA THR A 8 10.87 -61.89 22.08
C THR A 8 10.17 -61.12 23.21
N PRO A 9 10.75 -60.02 23.72
CA PRO A 9 10.07 -59.20 24.72
C PRO A 9 8.76 -58.68 24.11
N SER A 10 7.70 -58.70 24.91
CA SER A 10 6.43 -58.09 24.55
C SER A 10 6.68 -56.62 24.21
N CYS A 11 6.31 -56.21 22.99
CA CYS A 11 6.14 -54.80 22.71
C CYS A 11 5.17 -54.26 23.75
N THR A 12 5.61 -53.27 24.52
CA THR A 12 4.72 -52.43 25.31
C THR A 12 3.62 -51.97 24.38
N PRO A 13 2.33 -52.23 24.68
CA PRO A 13 1.26 -51.60 23.93
C PRO A 13 1.51 -50.11 24.04
N CYS A 14 1.70 -49.42 22.91
CA CYS A 14 1.60 -47.97 22.88
C CYS A 14 0.25 -47.67 23.53
N THR A 15 0.30 -47.11 24.74
CA THR A 15 -0.87 -46.61 25.42
C THR A 15 -1.59 -45.75 24.40
N ALA A 16 -2.78 -46.20 23.99
CA ALA A 16 -3.72 -45.33 23.33
C ALA A 16 -3.82 -44.13 24.28
N SER A 17 -3.22 -43.01 23.88
CA SER A 17 -3.33 -41.75 24.60
C SER A 17 -4.80 -41.64 24.98
N SER A 18 -5.07 -41.35 26.25
CA SER A 18 -6.39 -41.06 26.81
C SER A 18 -6.93 -39.83 26.11
N ALA A 19 -7.25 -39.98 24.83
CA ALA A 19 -7.80 -38.98 23.97
C ALA A 19 -9.19 -38.78 24.53
N ALA A 20 -9.40 -37.55 25.02
CA ALA A 20 -10.63 -37.06 25.60
C ALA A 20 -11.85 -37.85 25.09
N SER A 21 -12.62 -38.39 26.03
CA SER A 21 -13.88 -39.13 25.78
C SER A 21 -14.87 -38.36 24.88
N TYR A 22 -14.60 -37.07 24.65
CA TYR A 22 -15.23 -36.19 23.67
C TYR A 22 -14.19 -35.71 22.64
N ARG A 23 -13.94 -36.50 21.59
CA ARG A 23 -13.34 -35.94 20.36
C ARG A 23 -14.42 -35.16 19.60
N PRO A 24 -14.11 -34.04 18.94
CA PRO A 24 -15.08 -33.33 18.11
C PRO A 24 -15.66 -34.24 17.03
N TYR A 25 -16.99 -34.39 17.01
CA TYR A 25 -17.71 -35.13 15.98
C TYR A 25 -17.79 -34.30 14.68
N PRO A 26 -17.58 -34.86 13.48
CA PRO A 26 -17.37 -36.28 13.18
C PRO A 26 -15.94 -36.75 13.46
N PRO A 27 -15.75 -37.98 13.97
CA PRO A 27 -14.43 -38.54 14.19
C PRO A 27 -13.65 -38.62 12.87
N PRO A 28 -12.33 -38.35 12.86
CA PRO A 28 -11.49 -38.31 11.66
C PRO A 28 -11.51 -39.61 10.83
N GLU A 29 -11.87 -40.72 11.46
CA GLU A 29 -11.91 -42.06 10.88
C GLU A 29 -13.15 -42.30 10.01
N LEU A 30 -14.25 -41.56 10.24
CA LEU A 30 -15.48 -41.66 9.43
C LEU A 30 -15.45 -40.80 8.17
N THR A 31 -14.48 -39.89 8.05
CA THR A 31 -14.38 -38.97 6.92
C THR A 31 -13.44 -39.53 5.88
N SER A 32 -14.03 -39.95 4.76
CA SER A 32 -13.41 -40.39 3.49
C SER A 32 -11.89 -40.65 3.53
N THR A 33 -11.54 -41.93 3.51
CA THR A 33 -10.18 -42.48 3.37
C THR A 33 -9.42 -42.02 2.10
N TRP A 34 -10.07 -41.24 1.23
CA TRP A 34 -9.53 -40.76 -0.05
C TRP A 34 -8.48 -39.66 0.08
N ASN A 35 -8.43 -38.91 1.19
CA ASN A 35 -7.50 -37.78 1.35
C ASN A 35 -6.27 -38.14 2.21
N GLN A 36 -5.37 -38.96 1.66
CA GLN A 36 -4.01 -39.20 2.20
C GLN A 36 -3.04 -38.03 1.95
N THR A 37 -3.54 -36.81 1.80
CA THR A 37 -2.70 -35.62 1.63
C THR A 37 -1.94 -35.35 2.93
N LYS A 38 -0.64 -35.68 2.93
CA LYS A 38 0.27 -35.34 4.03
C LYS A 38 0.42 -33.81 4.08
N PHE A 39 0.00 -33.19 5.17
CA PHE A 39 0.20 -31.76 5.36
C PHE A 39 1.69 -31.45 5.53
N PRO A 40 2.20 -30.38 4.90
CA PRO A 40 3.56 -29.95 5.14
C PRO A 40 3.76 -29.57 6.62
N LYS A 41 4.98 -29.76 7.14
CA LYS A 41 5.32 -29.40 8.52
C LYS A 41 5.33 -27.88 8.68
N ARG A 42 4.94 -27.36 9.84
CA ARG A 42 5.05 -25.93 10.14
C ARG A 42 6.53 -25.53 10.14
N ILE A 43 6.86 -24.43 9.48
CA ILE A 43 8.22 -23.90 9.39
C ILE A 43 8.35 -22.75 10.41
N ASN A 44 9.47 -22.72 11.16
CA ASN A 44 9.77 -21.56 11.99
C ASN A 44 10.28 -20.42 11.08
N PRO A 45 9.61 -19.25 11.03
CA PRO A 45 10.09 -18.13 10.22
C PRO A 45 11.44 -17.59 10.68
N LEU A 46 11.77 -17.69 11.98
CA LEU A 46 13.03 -17.23 12.55
C LEU A 46 14.18 -18.26 12.42
N ALA A 47 13.86 -19.49 12.04
CA ALA A 47 14.81 -20.58 11.87
C ALA A 47 14.35 -21.51 10.73
N PRO A 48 14.51 -21.07 9.46
CA PRO A 48 14.11 -21.88 8.33
C PRO A 48 14.94 -23.17 8.25
N PRO A 49 14.34 -24.31 7.85
CA PRO A 49 15.06 -25.56 7.73
C PRO A 49 16.13 -25.48 6.64
N TYR A 50 17.25 -26.17 6.86
CA TYR A 50 18.31 -26.29 5.86
C TYR A 50 17.76 -26.89 4.56
N PRO A 51 18.15 -26.36 3.38
CA PRO A 51 17.69 -26.87 2.10
C PRO A 51 18.11 -28.33 1.93
N GLN A 52 17.14 -29.23 1.75
CA GLN A 52 17.40 -30.69 1.69
C GLN A 52 18.02 -31.16 0.36
N LYS A 53 18.06 -30.30 -0.67
CA LYS A 53 18.66 -30.60 -1.98
C LYS A 53 19.33 -29.34 -2.52
N ARG A 54 20.44 -29.50 -3.28
CA ARG A 54 20.95 -28.43 -4.16
C ARG A 54 19.90 -28.21 -5.26
N ILE A 55 19.18 -27.10 -5.23
CA ILE A 55 18.18 -26.80 -6.26
C ILE A 55 18.56 -25.51 -6.99
N ASN A 56 18.93 -25.67 -8.26
CA ASN A 56 19.05 -24.61 -9.27
C ASN A 56 17.66 -24.22 -9.82
N SER A 57 16.75 -23.75 -8.97
CA SER A 57 15.51 -23.12 -9.44
C SER A 57 15.10 -22.02 -8.46
N SER A 58 15.29 -20.78 -8.90
CA SER A 58 15.08 -19.50 -8.20
C SER A 58 15.72 -19.39 -6.81
N TRP A 59 16.69 -18.47 -6.67
CA TRP A 59 17.24 -18.03 -5.37
C TRP A 59 16.23 -17.24 -4.51
N GLU A 60 14.94 -17.29 -4.85
CA GLU A 60 13.90 -16.60 -4.12
C GLU A 60 13.55 -17.42 -2.87
N THR A 61 13.86 -16.85 -1.70
CA THR A 61 13.37 -17.36 -0.42
C THR A 61 11.84 -17.25 -0.44
N ILE A 62 11.13 -18.36 -0.67
CA ILE A 62 9.67 -18.38 -0.47
C ILE A 62 9.41 -17.92 0.98
N PRO A 63 8.60 -16.86 1.20
CA PRO A 63 8.35 -16.36 2.55
C PRO A 63 7.81 -17.48 3.44
N GLN A 64 8.49 -17.78 4.55
CA GLN A 64 8.10 -18.84 5.49
C GLN A 64 6.70 -18.59 6.07
N HIS A 65 6.30 -17.32 6.15
CA HIS A 65 4.92 -16.91 6.45
C HIS A 65 3.91 -17.42 5.43
N TRP A 66 4.20 -17.30 4.13
CA TRP A 66 3.36 -17.84 3.06
C TRP A 66 3.23 -19.37 3.14
N HIS A 67 4.32 -20.07 3.42
CA HIS A 67 4.28 -21.53 3.60
C HIS A 67 3.36 -21.93 4.76
N ASN A 68 3.48 -21.24 5.90
CA ASN A 68 2.64 -21.49 7.06
C ASN A 68 1.17 -21.11 6.83
N GLU A 69 0.93 -20.03 6.11
CA GLU A 69 -0.41 -19.60 5.70
C GLU A 69 -1.07 -20.62 4.77
N LYS A 70 -0.35 -21.08 3.74
CA LYS A 70 -0.83 -22.15 2.84
C LYS A 70 -1.16 -23.42 3.61
N ARG A 71 -0.30 -23.83 4.54
CA ARG A 71 -0.56 -24.97 5.44
C ARG A 71 -1.83 -24.76 6.26
N ARG A 72 -2.01 -23.58 6.87
CA ARG A 72 -3.21 -23.23 7.64
C ARG A 72 -4.46 -23.35 6.77
N THR A 73 -4.44 -22.81 5.56
CA THR A 73 -5.56 -22.90 4.60
C THR A 73 -5.89 -24.35 4.24
N MET A 74 -4.88 -25.17 3.94
CA MET A 74 -5.10 -26.59 3.64
C MET A 74 -5.72 -27.35 4.82
N MET A 75 -5.27 -27.07 6.06
CA MET A 75 -5.85 -27.69 7.25
C MET A 75 -7.29 -27.24 7.48
N GLN A 76 -7.59 -25.95 7.30
CA GLN A 76 -8.95 -25.41 7.40
C GLN A 76 -9.88 -26.03 6.35
N GLN A 77 -9.43 -26.15 5.11
CA GLN A 77 -10.20 -26.77 4.02
C GLN A 77 -10.51 -28.24 4.32
N LYS A 78 -9.52 -29.02 4.77
CA LYS A 78 -9.76 -30.41 5.16
C LYS A 78 -10.75 -30.52 6.31
N GLU A 79 -10.62 -29.67 7.32
CA GLU A 79 -11.53 -29.67 8.46
C GLU A 79 -12.95 -29.31 8.03
N HIS A 80 -13.10 -28.31 7.16
CA HIS A 80 -14.37 -27.95 6.55
C HIS A 80 -14.97 -29.11 5.74
N GLU A 81 -14.19 -29.77 4.88
CA GLU A 81 -14.61 -30.98 4.17
C GLU A 81 -15.00 -32.12 5.11
N ARG A 82 -14.30 -32.26 6.24
CA ARG A 82 -14.59 -33.26 7.28
C ARG A 82 -15.99 -33.05 7.84
N TYR A 83 -16.27 -31.84 8.32
CA TYR A 83 -17.59 -31.50 8.83
C TYR A 83 -18.65 -31.59 7.72
N HIS A 84 -18.39 -31.01 6.55
CA HIS A 84 -19.35 -30.99 5.45
C HIS A 84 -19.71 -32.40 4.98
N SER A 85 -18.74 -33.32 4.88
CA SER A 85 -19.00 -34.70 4.44
C SER A 85 -19.79 -35.51 5.46
N ALA A 86 -19.52 -35.36 6.76
CA ALA A 86 -20.25 -36.12 7.77
C ALA A 86 -21.65 -35.55 8.07
N TRP A 87 -21.81 -34.23 7.98
CA TRP A 87 -23.08 -33.55 8.18
C TRP A 87 -23.86 -33.36 6.88
N SER A 88 -23.31 -33.77 5.72
CA SER A 88 -24.08 -33.75 4.48
C SER A 88 -25.26 -34.68 4.61
N ILE A 89 -26.45 -34.13 4.38
CA ILE A 89 -27.69 -34.89 4.42
C ILE A 89 -27.59 -35.98 3.33
N PRO A 90 -27.73 -37.27 3.69
CA PRO A 90 -27.77 -38.33 2.69
C PRO A 90 -28.91 -38.04 1.72
N PHE A 91 -28.56 -37.86 0.45
CA PHE A 91 -29.50 -37.43 -0.56
C PHE A 91 -30.31 -38.65 -1.04
N TYR A 92 -31.56 -38.76 -0.62
CA TYR A 92 -32.50 -39.80 -1.11
C TYR A 92 -33.28 -39.25 -2.32
N GLY A 93 -33.62 -40.09 -3.29
CA GLY A 93 -34.36 -39.68 -4.51
C GLY A 93 -33.77 -40.20 -5.83
N LYS A 94 -34.43 -39.88 -6.95
CA LYS A 94 -34.00 -40.28 -8.30
C LYS A 94 -32.66 -39.59 -8.65
N PRO A 95 -31.73 -40.27 -9.34
CA PRO A 95 -30.44 -39.68 -9.71
C PRO A 95 -30.53 -38.32 -10.43
N ALA A 96 -31.60 -38.10 -11.23
CA ALA A 96 -31.85 -36.85 -11.93
C ALA A 96 -32.05 -35.66 -10.98
N ASP A 97 -32.82 -35.84 -9.91
CA ASP A 97 -33.13 -34.77 -8.93
C ASP A 97 -31.88 -34.40 -8.12
N LYS A 98 -31.05 -35.40 -7.78
CA LYS A 98 -29.75 -35.17 -7.13
C LYS A 98 -28.83 -34.33 -8.01
N GLU A 99 -28.84 -34.60 -9.31
CA GLU A 99 -27.98 -33.87 -10.24
C GLU A 99 -28.50 -32.46 -10.53
N ALA A 100 -29.81 -32.25 -10.58
CA ALA A 100 -30.41 -30.93 -10.68
C ALA A 100 -30.03 -30.05 -9.46
N TYR A 101 -30.12 -30.60 -8.24
CA TYR A 101 -29.67 -29.93 -7.02
C TYR A 101 -28.19 -29.55 -7.11
N ARG A 102 -27.30 -30.52 -7.41
CA ARG A 102 -25.85 -30.26 -7.54
C ARG A 102 -25.53 -29.23 -8.63
N ARG A 103 -26.29 -29.25 -9.74
CA ARG A 103 -26.16 -28.27 -10.83
C ARG A 103 -26.46 -26.86 -10.34
N HIS A 104 -27.55 -26.66 -9.60
CA HIS A 104 -27.91 -25.35 -9.06
C HIS A 104 -26.79 -24.76 -8.19
N PHE A 105 -26.21 -25.52 -7.26
CA PHE A 105 -25.09 -25.01 -6.45
C PHE A 105 -23.84 -24.69 -7.27
N ARG A 106 -23.53 -25.49 -8.29
CA ARG A 106 -22.42 -25.17 -9.20
C ARG A 106 -22.68 -23.88 -9.98
N GLU A 107 -23.91 -23.62 -10.40
CA GLU A 107 -24.29 -22.38 -11.07
C GLU A 107 -24.18 -21.18 -10.13
N VAL A 108 -24.70 -21.29 -8.90
CA VAL A 108 -24.57 -20.24 -7.87
C VAL A 108 -23.11 -19.94 -7.57
N LEU A 109 -22.26 -20.96 -7.41
CA LEU A 109 -20.83 -20.76 -7.18
C LEU A 109 -20.14 -20.08 -8.35
N LYS A 110 -20.47 -20.47 -9.59
CA LYS A 110 -19.95 -19.80 -10.80
C LYS A 110 -20.36 -18.32 -10.82
N GLN A 111 -21.61 -18.02 -10.47
CA GLN A 111 -22.10 -16.66 -10.39
C GLN A 111 -21.33 -15.85 -9.34
N GLN A 112 -21.17 -16.39 -8.13
CA GLN A 112 -20.39 -15.74 -7.06
C GLN A 112 -18.94 -15.48 -7.47
N MET A 113 -18.30 -16.41 -8.17
CA MET A 113 -16.94 -16.23 -8.68
C MET A 113 -16.87 -15.13 -9.75
N ALA A 114 -17.85 -15.08 -10.66
CA ALA A 114 -17.94 -14.03 -11.68
C ALA A 114 -18.18 -12.65 -11.05
N ASP A 115 -19.10 -12.56 -10.08
CA ASP A 115 -19.41 -11.32 -9.36
C ASP A 115 -18.19 -10.80 -8.59
N LEU A 116 -17.44 -11.69 -7.92
CA LEU A 116 -16.20 -11.34 -7.24
C LEU A 116 -15.14 -10.84 -8.23
N ALA A 117 -14.98 -11.51 -9.37
CA ALA A 117 -14.03 -11.09 -10.40
C ALA A 117 -14.38 -9.71 -10.97
N ASN A 118 -15.67 -9.48 -11.27
CA ASN A 118 -16.19 -8.21 -11.76
C ASN A 118 -15.99 -7.09 -10.74
N ARG A 119 -16.26 -7.36 -9.46
CA ARG A 119 -16.01 -6.43 -8.36
C ARG A 119 -14.53 -6.08 -8.23
N ASN A 120 -13.65 -7.07 -8.26
CA ASN A 120 -12.21 -6.82 -8.18
C ASN A 120 -11.73 -6.00 -9.38
N GLN A 121 -12.27 -6.27 -10.58
CA GLN A 121 -11.95 -5.50 -11.77
C GLN A 121 -12.43 -4.05 -11.68
N SER A 122 -13.65 -3.82 -11.18
CA SER A 122 -14.18 -2.46 -11.02
C SER A 122 -13.44 -1.68 -9.95
N GLU A 123 -13.14 -2.30 -8.81
CA GLU A 123 -12.31 -1.71 -7.75
C GLU A 123 -10.91 -1.36 -8.27
N PHE A 124 -10.29 -2.25 -9.04
CA PHE A 124 -8.98 -1.98 -9.64
C PHE A 124 -9.04 -0.77 -10.60
N LYS A 125 -10.01 -0.74 -11.51
CA LYS A 125 -10.22 0.39 -12.44
C LYS A 125 -10.42 1.70 -11.69
N ALA A 126 -11.25 1.71 -10.63
CA ALA A 126 -11.50 2.89 -9.82
C ALA A 126 -10.21 3.39 -9.15
N ARG A 127 -9.42 2.51 -8.53
CA ARG A 127 -8.14 2.87 -7.89
C ARG A 127 -7.11 3.38 -8.90
N THR A 128 -7.04 2.77 -10.08
CA THR A 128 -6.16 3.24 -11.16
C THR A 128 -6.56 4.65 -11.62
N GLN A 129 -7.87 4.90 -11.79
CA GLN A 129 -8.37 6.21 -12.17
C GLN A 129 -8.08 7.27 -11.09
N GLU A 130 -8.36 6.96 -9.83
CA GLU A 130 -8.03 7.82 -8.68
C GLU A 130 -6.54 8.18 -8.66
N SER A 131 -5.67 7.19 -8.86
CA SER A 131 -4.22 7.40 -8.91
C SER A 131 -3.83 8.33 -10.06
N HIS A 132 -4.43 8.16 -11.24
CA HIS A 132 -4.16 9.02 -12.39
C HIS A 132 -4.59 10.47 -12.13
N LEU A 133 -5.77 10.66 -11.52
CA LEU A 133 -6.26 11.99 -11.14
C LEU A 133 -5.36 12.67 -10.11
N ALA A 134 -4.86 11.93 -9.11
CA ALA A 134 -3.92 12.45 -8.12
C ALA A 134 -2.60 12.92 -8.77
N VAL A 135 -2.03 12.12 -9.67
CA VAL A 135 -0.81 12.47 -10.39
C VAL A 135 -1.01 13.70 -11.29
N GLU A 136 -2.16 13.78 -11.96
CA GLU A 136 -2.49 14.92 -12.79
C GLU A 136 -2.67 16.20 -11.96
N TYR A 137 -3.33 16.10 -10.82
CA TYR A 137 -3.48 17.20 -9.87
C TYR A 137 -2.12 17.72 -9.39
N ASP A 138 -1.22 16.82 -8.97
CA ASP A 138 0.14 17.19 -8.55
C ASP A 138 0.91 17.89 -9.67
N ARG A 139 0.76 17.42 -10.92
CA ARG A 139 1.37 18.07 -12.07
C ARG A 139 0.84 19.49 -12.26
N GLN A 140 -0.47 19.69 -12.12
CA GLN A 140 -1.08 21.02 -12.21
C GLN A 140 -0.61 21.96 -11.09
N CYS A 141 -0.49 21.47 -9.86
CA CYS A 141 0.05 22.24 -8.73
C CYS A 141 1.48 22.71 -9.02
N LYS A 142 2.37 21.83 -9.48
CA LYS A 142 3.75 22.21 -9.85
C LYS A 142 3.81 23.30 -10.92
N VAL A 143 2.94 23.21 -11.93
CA VAL A 143 2.87 24.24 -12.98
C VAL A 143 2.40 25.58 -12.42
N LYS A 144 1.40 25.56 -11.53
CA LYS A 144 0.92 26.77 -10.85
C LYS A 144 2.01 27.41 -9.99
N ASP A 145 2.71 26.62 -9.17
CA ASP A 145 3.79 27.12 -8.30
C ASP A 145 4.90 27.79 -9.13
N LEU A 146 5.29 27.18 -10.25
CA LEU A 146 6.27 27.76 -11.17
C LEU A 146 5.76 29.08 -11.76
N GLN A 147 4.49 29.14 -12.17
CA GLN A 147 3.91 30.35 -12.71
C GLN A 147 3.84 31.46 -11.66
N GLU A 148 3.48 31.13 -10.41
CA GLU A 148 3.46 32.08 -9.30
C GLU A 148 4.86 32.62 -8.98
N LEU A 149 5.88 31.77 -9.03
CA LEU A 149 7.28 32.18 -8.87
C LEU A 149 7.68 33.17 -9.95
N VAL A 150 7.40 32.87 -11.22
CA VAL A 150 7.70 33.75 -12.37
C VAL A 150 6.94 35.08 -12.24
N ASN A 151 5.66 35.03 -11.86
CA ASN A 151 4.83 36.22 -11.65
C ASN A 151 5.40 37.10 -10.53
N LYS A 152 5.74 36.51 -9.39
CA LYS A 152 6.34 37.20 -8.25
C LYS A 152 7.69 37.83 -8.62
N PHE A 153 8.54 37.08 -9.32
CA PHE A 153 9.82 37.61 -9.80
C PHE A 153 9.62 38.80 -10.73
N SER A 154 8.71 38.68 -11.69
CA SER A 154 8.40 39.75 -12.65
C SER A 154 7.85 41.00 -11.95
N TYR A 155 6.97 40.81 -10.96
CA TYR A 155 6.44 41.89 -10.13
C TYR A 155 7.55 42.61 -9.35
N LEU A 156 8.40 41.88 -8.63
CA LEU A 156 9.48 42.46 -7.83
C LEU A 156 10.51 43.19 -8.71
N LYS A 157 10.80 42.65 -9.90
CA LYS A 157 11.67 43.30 -10.87
C LYS A 157 11.08 44.64 -11.32
N ARG A 158 9.80 44.68 -11.70
CA ARG A 158 9.11 45.92 -12.10
C ARG A 158 9.12 46.94 -10.95
N PHE A 159 8.77 46.51 -9.74
CA PHE A 159 8.76 47.37 -8.57
C PHE A 159 10.15 47.98 -8.28
N ARG A 160 11.22 47.19 -8.40
CA ARG A 160 12.60 47.67 -8.26
C ARG A 160 12.93 48.71 -9.32
N ASP A 161 12.59 48.43 -10.58
CA ASP A 161 12.91 49.30 -11.71
C ASP A 161 12.13 50.63 -11.61
N GLU A 162 10.85 50.59 -11.23
CA GLU A 162 10.01 51.78 -10.96
C GLU A 162 10.53 52.61 -9.79
N ASN A 163 10.95 51.96 -8.69
CA ASN A 163 11.56 52.67 -7.56
C ASN A 163 12.86 53.38 -7.97
N LYS A 164 13.66 52.76 -8.84
CA LYS A 164 14.88 53.39 -9.36
C LYS A 164 14.55 54.65 -10.17
N VAL A 165 13.56 54.57 -11.06
CA VAL A 165 13.08 55.71 -11.85
C VAL A 165 12.59 56.83 -10.92
N CYS A 166 11.76 56.51 -9.93
CA CYS A 166 11.25 57.49 -8.96
C CYS A 166 12.39 58.19 -8.19
N MET A 167 13.41 57.44 -7.78
CA MET A 167 14.60 57.98 -7.10
C MET A 167 15.40 58.92 -8.02
N GLU A 168 15.61 58.54 -9.28
CA GLU A 168 16.30 59.37 -10.28
C GLU A 168 15.53 60.67 -10.56
N GLU A 169 14.21 60.60 -10.69
CA GLU A 169 13.35 61.78 -10.85
C GLU A 169 13.36 62.68 -9.60
N ALA A 170 13.36 62.10 -8.39
CA ALA A 170 13.46 62.87 -7.15
C ALA A 170 14.82 63.59 -7.05
N TRP A 171 15.91 62.91 -7.39
CA TRP A 171 17.26 63.50 -7.46
C TRP A 171 17.33 64.63 -8.48
N GLN A 172 16.78 64.43 -9.67
CA GLN A 172 16.78 65.44 -10.70
C GLN A 172 15.96 66.68 -10.29
N ARG A 173 14.79 66.47 -9.66
CA ARG A 173 13.97 67.56 -9.09
C ARG A 173 14.72 68.31 -7.99
N ALA A 174 15.36 67.60 -7.07
CA ALA A 174 16.16 68.21 -6.01
C ALA A 174 17.30 69.05 -6.58
N ARG A 175 18.00 68.55 -7.61
CA ARG A 175 19.08 69.28 -8.29
C ARG A 175 18.59 70.55 -8.99
N ILE A 176 17.47 70.45 -9.72
CA ILE A 176 16.86 71.62 -10.38
C ILE A 176 16.39 72.64 -9.36
N ASN A 177 15.76 72.20 -8.27
CA ASN A 177 15.30 73.07 -7.20
C ASN A 177 16.48 73.78 -6.55
N LYS A 178 17.56 73.07 -6.23
CA LYS A 178 18.79 73.67 -5.70
C LYS A 178 19.37 74.72 -6.66
N ALA A 179 19.46 74.42 -7.96
CA ALA A 179 19.94 75.39 -8.94
C ALA A 179 19.05 76.66 -9.02
N LYS A 180 17.73 76.50 -8.88
CA LYS A 180 16.79 77.62 -8.82
C LYS A 180 16.91 78.44 -7.54
N THR A 181 17.03 77.78 -6.38
CA THR A 181 17.21 78.47 -5.09
C THR A 181 18.54 79.23 -5.09
N ASP A 182 19.63 78.60 -5.53
CA ASP A 182 20.95 79.24 -5.60
C ASP A 182 20.93 80.47 -6.52
N LYS A 183 20.22 80.39 -7.66
CA LYS A 183 20.06 81.53 -8.58
C LYS A 183 19.28 82.67 -7.91
N TYR A 184 18.16 82.34 -7.27
CA TYR A 184 17.30 83.30 -6.58
C TYR A 184 18.03 83.98 -5.41
N GLU A 185 18.76 83.22 -4.60
CA GLU A 185 19.55 83.76 -3.49
C GLU A 185 20.66 84.68 -4.00
N ARG A 186 21.35 84.33 -5.09
CA ARG A 186 22.32 85.23 -5.75
C ARG A 186 21.68 86.53 -6.25
N GLU A 187 20.44 86.48 -6.76
CA GLU A 187 19.70 87.68 -7.16
C GLU A 187 19.33 88.54 -5.94
N ILE A 188 18.92 87.95 -4.81
CA ILE A 188 18.66 88.68 -3.55
C ILE A 188 19.94 89.33 -3.01
N LEU A 189 21.08 88.64 -3.07
CA LEU A 189 22.36 89.17 -2.59
C LEU A 189 22.79 90.47 -3.30
N ARG A 190 22.28 90.73 -4.51
CA ARG A 190 22.48 92.03 -5.18
C ARG A 190 21.82 93.20 -4.43
N TYR A 191 20.75 92.93 -3.70
CA TYR A 191 19.97 93.93 -2.96
C TYR A 191 20.22 93.90 -1.45
N ASN A 192 20.61 92.76 -0.89
CA ASN A 192 20.98 92.60 0.52
C ASN A 192 22.22 91.69 0.65
N PRO A 193 23.40 92.23 1.02
CA PRO A 193 24.66 91.49 0.92
C PRO A 193 24.86 90.38 1.96
N ILE A 194 23.95 90.22 2.92
CA ILE A 194 24.06 89.19 3.96
C ILE A 194 23.37 87.90 3.51
N ASN A 195 24.13 86.80 3.44
CA ASN A 195 23.61 85.46 3.18
C ASN A 195 23.01 84.84 4.46
N TRP A 196 21.79 85.22 4.81
CA TRP A 196 21.11 84.75 6.02
C TRP A 196 20.83 83.24 6.04
N SER A 197 20.73 82.59 4.87
CA SER A 197 20.41 81.16 4.76
C SER A 197 21.66 80.27 4.79
N GLY A 198 22.87 80.83 4.65
CA GLY A 198 24.14 80.10 4.73
C GLY A 198 24.31 78.96 3.73
N THR A 199 23.50 78.94 2.66
CA THR A 199 23.34 77.77 1.77
C THR A 199 24.11 77.91 0.45
N LEU A 200 24.37 79.15 0.02
CA LEU A 200 25.40 79.45 -0.98
C LEU A 200 26.81 79.27 -0.37
N THR A 201 27.50 78.22 -0.78
CA THR A 201 28.92 77.97 -0.52
C THR A 201 29.74 78.18 -1.78
#